data_AF-A0A4R3UU30-F1
#
_entry.id   AF-A0A4R3UU30-F1
#
_cell.length_a   1.000
_cell.length_b   1.000
_cell.length_c   1.000
_cell.angle_alpha   90.00
_cell.angle_beta   90.00
_cell.angle_gamma   90.00
#
_symmetry.space_group_name_H-M   'P 1'
#
loop_
_entity.id
_entity.type
_entity.pdbx_description
1 polymer ?
#
loop_
_entity_poly.entity_id
_entity_poly.type
_entity_poly.pdbx_seq_one_letter_code
_entity_poly.pdbx_strand_id
1 'polypeptide(L)'
;MPLPFRRAASAAVLLAALQAQAQTPDAAPAVPASPPLNSAMDAPLFYQLLIGELELNGGQPGVAFQVLLDAARRTGDEELFKRVVNIALQARAGDQALMAARAWADAQPNSVDAHQTVMQLLALLNKPAEIPQPLTALLRVAPEVQRPGLIAALPRLFQRSPDPKAVLAALAPVLQAQAGALKPAALFAEARLALAAGESARALTLTRELAAAMPDGDDAMQLAIDLLPSQPQAEELITARLQQKPDQHGLRQAYGRALVQAQRPVDAAREFRLLTESTPDNPAPWLALGAIELDQKHIPAAEAALRESLKRLDTPAAGTDVEIRARAEGRQSAWLMLSQAAEQRGDLKAAEAALRKVDGAGLDVNFRRASLLARQGKLAEGRKLLQPAADASDQDARASLLAEAQLLREQPDYAAALAVLKAATERFPGDTDLIYEQAMMAEKLGQFDEMEALLRHVIELKPDYHHAYNALGYSLADRNVRLAEAKQLIEHALKLAPGEPVIVDSLGWVEFRLGNLPEAAKLLRQAHSGRPDAEIAAHLGEVLWASGAQDEARRVWQEAAQRDPRNEALRETLGRLKVKL
;
A
#
# COMPACT_ATOMS: atom_id res chain seq x y z
N MET A 1 -60.34 42.84 -39.73
CA MET A 1 -60.78 43.81 -38.72
C MET A 1 -60.06 43.50 -37.40
N PRO A 2 -59.68 44.53 -36.62
CA PRO A 2 -58.31 44.87 -36.15
C PRO A 2 -57.82 44.04 -34.93
N LEU A 3 -56.53 43.65 -34.80
CA LEU A 3 -55.32 44.36 -34.30
C LEU A 3 -55.38 44.72 -32.77
N PRO A 4 -54.27 44.95 -32.04
CA PRO A 4 -53.33 43.96 -31.47
C PRO A 4 -52.83 44.33 -30.03
N PHE A 5 -51.86 43.57 -29.50
CA PHE A 5 -50.78 43.95 -28.55
C PHE A 5 -51.02 44.74 -27.23
N ARG A 6 -50.38 44.18 -26.18
CA ARG A 6 -49.44 44.80 -25.20
C ARG A 6 -49.92 45.30 -23.82
N ARG A 7 -49.09 44.88 -22.84
CA ARG A 7 -48.56 45.57 -21.64
C ARG A 7 -49.19 45.31 -20.26
N ALA A 8 -48.37 44.64 -19.45
CA ALA A 8 -48.04 44.88 -18.04
C ALA A 8 -48.68 46.10 -17.35
N ALA A 9 -49.18 45.89 -16.13
CA ALA A 9 -48.90 46.75 -14.97
C ALA A 9 -49.42 46.12 -13.68
N SER A 10 -48.60 46.28 -12.64
CA SER A 10 -48.76 45.86 -11.26
C SER A 10 -49.81 46.68 -10.49
N ALA A 11 -50.12 46.15 -9.29
CA ALA A 11 -50.41 46.87 -8.05
C ALA A 11 -51.80 47.52 -7.88
N ALA A 12 -52.44 47.10 -6.77
CA ALA A 12 -53.31 47.89 -5.87
C ALA A 12 -54.68 47.27 -5.56
N VAL A 13 -54.74 46.06 -4.96
CA VAL A 13 -55.95 45.59 -4.26
C VAL A 13 -55.60 44.77 -3.00
N LEU A 14 -54.63 45.22 -2.21
CA LEU A 14 -54.23 44.54 -0.95
C LEU A 14 -54.29 45.46 0.28
N LEU A 15 -55.27 46.38 0.28
CA LEU A 15 -55.58 47.27 1.39
C LEU A 15 -57.09 47.57 1.42
N ALA A 16 -57.92 46.54 1.68
CA ALA A 16 -59.35 46.73 1.99
C ALA A 16 -60.04 45.54 2.70
N ALA A 17 -59.31 44.50 3.12
CA ALA A 17 -59.92 43.33 3.79
C ALA A 17 -59.78 43.35 5.33
N LEU A 18 -59.41 44.50 5.91
CA LEU A 18 -59.49 44.76 7.35
C LEU A 18 -60.77 45.54 7.62
N GLN A 19 -61.89 44.84 7.83
CA GLN A 19 -62.86 45.09 8.91
C GLN A 19 -64.13 44.23 8.76
N ALA A 20 -64.54 43.65 9.90
CA ALA A 20 -65.81 42.94 10.19
C ALA A 20 -65.89 41.51 9.61
N GLN A 21 -66.15 40.42 10.34
CA GLN A 21 -66.73 40.14 11.67
C GLN A 21 -66.00 38.88 12.21
N ALA A 22 -65.48 38.78 13.43
CA ALA A 22 -66.20 38.65 14.71
C ALA A 22 -67.29 37.57 14.71
N GLN A 23 -66.90 36.29 14.58
CA GLN A 23 -67.62 35.16 15.16
C GLN A 23 -66.61 34.25 15.87
N THR A 24 -66.66 34.25 17.20
CA THR A 24 -65.93 33.33 18.07
C THR A 24 -66.53 31.93 17.92
N PRO A 25 -65.76 30.90 17.53
CA PRO A 25 -66.19 29.51 17.72
C PRO A 25 -66.17 29.21 19.22
N ASP A 26 -67.19 28.49 19.70
CA ASP A 26 -67.29 28.00 21.07
C ASP A 26 -65.97 27.38 21.54
N ALA A 27 -65.50 27.85 22.69
CA ALA A 27 -64.29 27.37 23.32
C ALA A 27 -64.47 25.90 23.73
N ALA A 28 -63.80 25.00 23.02
CA ALA A 28 -63.50 23.68 23.56
C ALA A 28 -62.82 23.84 24.92
N PRO A 29 -63.13 23.01 25.94
CA PRO A 29 -62.52 23.13 27.25
C PRO A 29 -61.00 23.05 27.10
N ALA A 30 -60.31 24.11 27.53
CA ALA A 30 -58.87 24.21 27.50
C ALA A 30 -58.28 23.04 28.29
N VAL A 31 -57.56 22.16 27.59
CA VAL A 31 -56.64 21.21 28.22
C VAL A 31 -55.71 22.05 29.11
N PRO A 32 -55.58 21.77 30.42
CA PRO A 32 -54.69 22.55 31.28
C PRO A 32 -53.29 22.50 30.67
N ALA A 33 -52.77 23.67 30.28
CA ALA A 33 -51.41 23.80 29.78
C ALA A 33 -50.46 23.29 30.87
N SER A 34 -49.66 22.27 30.54
CA SER A 34 -48.59 21.80 31.40
C SER A 34 -47.75 22.99 31.87
N PRO A 35 -47.40 23.11 33.16
CA PRO A 35 -46.59 24.21 33.65
C PRO A 35 -45.28 24.30 32.84
N PRO A 36 -44.74 25.50 32.60
CA PRO A 36 -43.46 25.63 31.91
C PRO A 36 -42.39 24.85 32.67
N LEU A 37 -41.70 23.97 31.97
CA LEU A 37 -40.49 23.32 32.48
C LEU A 37 -39.43 24.41 32.62
N ASN A 38 -39.24 24.90 33.84
CA ASN A 38 -38.13 25.80 34.14
C ASN A 38 -36.81 25.08 33.87
N SER A 39 -35.87 25.77 33.22
CA SER A 39 -34.52 25.25 33.03
C SER A 39 -33.88 24.95 34.39
N ALA A 40 -33.09 23.88 34.47
CA ALA A 40 -32.23 23.60 35.62
C ALA A 40 -31.06 24.61 35.74
N MET A 41 -30.94 25.56 34.82
CA MET A 41 -29.90 26.58 34.77
C MET A 41 -30.17 27.73 35.72
N ASP A 42 -29.53 27.70 36.89
CA ASP A 42 -29.49 28.82 37.84
C ASP A 42 -28.34 29.81 37.51
N ALA A 43 -28.34 30.97 38.16
CA ALA A 43 -27.34 32.01 37.91
C ALA A 43 -25.88 31.54 38.18
N PRO A 44 -25.59 30.78 39.26
CA PRO A 44 -24.28 30.16 39.45
C PRO A 44 -23.85 29.22 38.32
N LEU A 45 -24.73 28.31 37.87
CA LEU A 45 -24.43 27.38 36.79
C LEU A 45 -24.21 28.12 35.47
N PHE A 46 -25.04 29.11 35.14
CA PHE A 46 -24.85 29.94 33.95
C PHE A 46 -23.48 30.63 33.94
N TYR A 47 -23.09 31.23 35.06
CA TYR A 47 -21.79 31.88 35.19
C TYR A 47 -20.63 30.89 35.07
N GLN A 48 -20.76 29.70 35.67
CA GLN A 48 -19.75 28.64 35.59
C GLN A 48 -19.57 28.12 34.16
N LEU A 49 -20.67 27.88 33.43
CA LEU A 49 -20.62 27.47 32.03
C LEU A 49 -20.01 28.55 31.13
N LEU A 50 -20.39 29.81 31.34
CA LEU A 50 -19.86 30.94 30.58
C LEU A 50 -18.35 31.09 30.78
N ILE A 51 -17.85 30.99 32.01
CA ILE A 51 -16.40 30.99 32.28
C ILE A 51 -15.73 29.84 31.56
N GLY A 52 -16.26 28.61 31.67
CA GLY A 52 -15.70 27.44 31.01
C GLY A 52 -15.53 27.62 29.50
N GLU A 53 -16.54 28.20 28.83
CA GLU A 53 -16.50 28.48 27.39
C GLU A 53 -15.58 29.65 27.02
N LEU A 54 -15.48 30.69 27.86
CA LEU A 54 -14.53 31.79 27.66
C LEU A 54 -13.08 31.33 27.77
N GLU A 55 -12.77 30.50 28.77
CA GLU A 55 -11.43 29.91 28.94
C GLU A 55 -11.05 28.99 27.77
N LEU A 56 -12.01 28.21 27.26
CA LEU A 56 -11.79 27.38 26.08
C LEU A 56 -11.44 28.23 24.85
N ASN A 57 -12.20 29.30 24.60
CA ASN A 57 -11.94 30.24 23.51
C ASN A 57 -10.64 31.03 23.71
N GLY A 58 -10.25 31.26 24.97
CA GLY A 58 -8.99 31.90 25.36
C GLY A 58 -7.75 31.00 25.22
N GLY A 59 -7.90 29.76 24.75
CA GLY A 59 -6.80 28.82 24.57
C GLY A 59 -6.37 28.11 25.86
N GLN A 60 -7.23 28.08 26.89
CA GLN A 60 -7.00 27.41 28.18
C GLN A 60 -7.90 26.17 28.36
N PRO A 61 -7.76 25.13 27.51
CA PRO A 61 -8.66 23.98 27.52
C PRO A 61 -8.59 23.18 28.83
N GLY A 62 -7.46 23.19 29.54
CA GLY A 62 -7.33 22.52 30.83
C GLY A 62 -8.15 23.18 31.95
N VAL A 63 -8.23 24.51 31.96
CA VAL A 63 -9.06 25.26 32.92
C VAL A 63 -10.53 25.06 32.59
N ALA A 64 -10.89 25.23 31.31
CA ALA A 64 -12.23 24.96 30.81
C ALA A 64 -12.73 23.56 31.18
N PHE A 65 -11.87 22.53 30.99
CA PHE A 65 -12.18 21.15 31.36
C PHE A 65 -12.56 21.00 32.83
N GLN A 66 -11.79 21.58 33.75
CA GLN A 66 -12.06 21.45 35.19
C GLN A 66 -13.38 22.14 35.58
N VAL A 67 -13.59 23.37 35.08
CA VAL A 67 -14.79 24.16 35.40
C VAL A 67 -16.05 23.49 34.88
N LEU A 68 -16.01 22.99 33.63
CA LEU A 68 -17.15 22.33 33.01
C LEU A 68 -17.38 20.91 33.55
N LEU A 69 -16.33 20.17 33.95
CA LEU A 69 -16.48 18.85 34.58
C LEU A 69 -17.15 18.96 35.97
N ASP A 70 -16.78 19.96 36.76
CA ASP A 70 -17.44 20.20 38.05
C ASP A 70 -18.93 20.57 37.86
N ALA A 71 -19.24 21.39 36.87
CA ALA A 71 -20.62 21.69 36.49
C ALA A 71 -21.38 20.40 36.06
N ALA A 72 -20.78 19.57 35.20
CA ALA A 72 -21.35 18.29 34.76
C ALA A 72 -21.65 17.34 35.92
N ARG A 73 -20.74 17.23 36.89
CA ARG A 73 -20.91 16.38 38.08
C ARG A 73 -22.03 16.86 38.99
N ARG A 74 -22.19 18.18 39.13
CA ARG A 74 -23.25 18.76 39.98
C ARG A 74 -24.63 18.59 39.37
N THR A 75 -24.75 18.74 38.05
CA THR A 75 -26.03 18.68 37.35
C THR A 75 -26.43 17.28 36.93
N GLY A 76 -25.45 16.38 36.73
CA GLY A 76 -25.67 15.07 36.12
C GLY A 76 -26.03 15.15 34.63
N ASP A 77 -25.81 16.29 33.98
CA ASP A 77 -26.21 16.52 32.58
C ASP A 77 -25.30 15.77 31.59
N GLU A 78 -25.90 14.87 30.81
CA GLU A 78 -25.18 14.06 29.82
C GLU A 78 -24.52 14.89 28.73
N GLU A 79 -25.18 15.94 28.24
CA GLU A 79 -24.63 16.76 27.15
C GLU A 79 -23.41 17.56 27.64
N LEU A 80 -23.43 17.95 28.91
CA LEU A 80 -22.29 18.63 29.51
C LEU A 80 -21.11 17.67 29.71
N PHE A 81 -21.35 16.42 30.10
CA PHE A 81 -20.30 15.40 30.13
C PHE A 81 -19.72 15.13 28.73
N LYS A 82 -20.56 14.99 27.70
CA LYS A 82 -20.11 14.83 26.30
C LYS A 82 -19.24 16.01 25.86
N ARG A 83 -19.66 17.24 26.19
CA ARG A 83 -18.88 18.47 25.92
C ARG A 83 -17.50 18.41 26.58
N VAL A 84 -17.44 18.05 27.86
CA VAL A 84 -16.18 17.94 28.62
C VAL A 84 -15.24 16.88 28.03
N VAL A 85 -15.76 15.71 27.66
CA VAL A 85 -14.97 14.66 26.99
C VAL A 85 -14.40 15.17 25.67
N ASN A 86 -15.20 15.85 24.85
CA ASN A 86 -14.77 16.40 23.57
C ASN A 86 -13.68 17.47 23.71
N ILE A 87 -13.77 18.33 24.73
CA ILE A 87 -12.73 19.33 25.03
C ILE A 87 -11.40 18.64 25.33
N ALA A 88 -11.41 17.61 26.20
CA ALA A 88 -10.20 16.86 26.52
C ALA A 88 -9.62 16.12 25.30
N LEU A 89 -10.48 15.55 24.44
CA LEU A 89 -10.05 14.91 23.19
C LEU A 89 -9.39 15.90 22.22
N GLN A 90 -9.99 17.08 22.03
CA GLN A 90 -9.43 18.14 21.17
C GLN A 90 -8.08 18.65 21.71
N ALA A 91 -7.95 18.73 23.04
CA ALA A 91 -6.71 19.07 23.72
C ALA A 91 -5.66 17.93 23.72
N ARG A 92 -5.98 16.77 23.11
CA ARG A 92 -5.16 15.55 23.11
C ARG A 92 -4.83 15.04 24.52
N ALA A 93 -5.68 15.33 25.49
CA ALA A 93 -5.54 14.93 26.89
C ALA A 93 -6.35 13.65 27.16
N GLY A 94 -5.86 12.50 26.67
CA GLY A 94 -6.59 11.23 26.71
C GLY A 94 -6.99 10.77 28.11
N ASP A 95 -6.11 10.89 29.11
CA ASP A 95 -6.44 10.51 30.50
C ASP A 95 -7.51 11.42 31.12
N GLN A 96 -7.55 12.71 30.75
CA GLN A 96 -8.61 13.64 31.17
C GLN A 96 -9.94 13.29 30.51
N ALA A 97 -9.93 12.94 29.21
CA ALA A 97 -11.12 12.47 28.52
C ALA A 97 -11.67 11.20 29.18
N LEU A 98 -10.81 10.24 29.53
CA LEU A 98 -11.20 9.01 30.23
C LEU A 98 -11.76 9.31 31.62
N MET A 99 -11.16 10.23 32.37
CA MET A 99 -11.65 10.66 33.68
C MET A 99 -13.06 11.26 33.58
N ALA A 100 -13.30 12.13 32.61
CA ALA A 100 -14.61 12.73 32.39
C ALA A 100 -15.66 11.69 31.97
N ALA A 101 -15.30 10.76 31.08
CA ALA A 101 -16.18 9.68 30.65
C ALA A 101 -16.55 8.73 31.80
N ARG A 102 -15.61 8.45 32.73
CA ARG A 102 -15.92 7.67 33.95
C ARG A 102 -16.88 8.42 34.86
N ALA A 103 -16.62 9.70 35.10
CA ALA A 103 -17.52 10.53 35.88
C ALA A 103 -18.93 10.59 35.27
N TRP A 104 -19.03 10.61 33.94
CA TRP A 104 -20.29 10.50 33.23
C TRP A 104 -20.99 9.17 33.48
N ALA A 105 -20.26 8.05 33.34
CA ALA A 105 -20.81 6.71 33.58
C ALA A 105 -21.24 6.50 35.05
N ASP A 106 -20.54 7.12 36.00
CA ASP A 106 -20.89 7.07 37.43
C ASP A 106 -22.13 7.92 37.74
N ALA A 107 -22.23 9.12 37.14
CA ALA A 107 -23.36 10.02 37.30
C ALA A 107 -24.63 9.50 36.59
N GLN A 108 -24.45 8.80 35.46
CA GLN A 108 -25.52 8.25 34.64
C GLN A 108 -25.31 6.74 34.39
N PRO A 109 -25.53 5.87 35.40
CA PRO A 109 -25.25 4.44 35.29
C PRO A 109 -26.01 3.71 34.19
N ASN A 110 -27.17 4.23 33.77
CA ASN A 110 -28.01 3.65 32.72
C ASN A 110 -27.68 4.18 31.31
N SER A 111 -26.71 5.09 31.19
CA SER A 111 -26.34 5.69 29.90
C SER A 111 -25.47 4.76 29.06
N VAL A 112 -26.03 4.28 27.96
CA VAL A 112 -25.30 3.44 26.99
C VAL A 112 -24.10 4.20 26.41
N ASP A 113 -24.30 5.46 26.04
CA ASP A 113 -23.28 6.31 25.44
C ASP A 113 -22.10 6.55 26.39
N ALA A 114 -22.37 6.72 27.70
CA ALA A 114 -21.32 6.91 28.69
C ALA A 114 -20.39 5.70 28.77
N HIS A 115 -20.95 4.49 28.91
CA HIS A 115 -20.15 3.27 28.98
C HIS A 115 -19.44 2.97 27.66
N GLN A 116 -20.07 3.22 26.51
CA GLN A 116 -19.40 3.09 25.20
C GLN A 116 -18.22 4.06 25.05
N THR A 117 -18.37 5.29 25.53
CA THR A 117 -17.30 6.30 25.50
C THR A 117 -16.12 5.88 26.38
N VAL A 118 -16.39 5.35 27.58
CA VAL A 118 -15.35 4.77 28.45
C VAL A 118 -14.60 3.64 27.73
N MET A 119 -15.32 2.71 27.09
CA MET A 119 -14.74 1.60 26.33
C MET A 119 -13.81 2.08 25.20
N GLN A 120 -14.27 3.04 24.40
CA GLN A 120 -13.49 3.59 23.29
C GLN A 120 -12.21 4.29 23.77
N LEU A 121 -12.29 5.07 24.86
CA LEU A 121 -11.15 5.75 25.45
C LEU A 121 -10.16 4.77 26.08
N LEU A 122 -10.64 3.73 26.76
CA LEU A 122 -9.79 2.65 27.28
C LEU A 122 -9.05 1.92 26.16
N ALA A 123 -9.72 1.65 25.04
CA ALA A 123 -9.08 1.05 23.87
C ALA A 123 -8.03 2.00 23.25
N LEU A 124 -8.35 3.28 23.10
CA LEU A 124 -7.43 4.30 22.57
C LEU A 124 -6.17 4.45 23.44
N LEU A 125 -6.34 4.39 24.77
CA LEU A 125 -5.26 4.48 25.74
C LEU A 125 -4.54 3.14 25.96
N ASN A 126 -4.94 2.08 25.24
CA ASN A 126 -4.41 0.73 25.37
C ASN A 126 -4.44 0.20 26.83
N LYS A 127 -5.59 0.34 27.49
CA LYS A 127 -5.84 -0.15 28.86
C LYS A 127 -6.86 -1.30 28.87
N PRO A 128 -6.54 -2.47 28.28
CA PRO A 128 -7.50 -3.58 28.13
C PRO A 128 -7.95 -4.18 29.47
N ALA A 129 -7.10 -4.16 30.49
CA ALA A 129 -7.42 -4.72 31.81
C ALA A 129 -8.59 -4.03 32.52
N GLU A 130 -8.89 -2.78 32.14
CA GLU A 130 -9.96 -1.98 32.76
C GLU A 130 -11.29 -2.07 31.99
N ILE A 131 -11.32 -2.73 30.84
CA ILE A 131 -12.52 -2.89 30.00
C ILE A 131 -13.60 -3.82 30.57
N PRO A 132 -13.28 -4.95 31.23
CA PRO A 132 -14.29 -5.94 31.66
C PRO A 132 -15.46 -5.36 32.46
N GLN A 133 -15.20 -4.40 33.36
CA GLN A 133 -16.24 -3.79 34.19
C GLN A 133 -17.18 -2.88 33.36
N PRO A 134 -16.69 -1.86 32.62
CA PRO A 134 -17.53 -1.07 31.71
C PRO A 134 -18.28 -1.91 30.69
N LEU A 135 -17.67 -2.96 30.13
CA LEU A 135 -18.36 -3.86 29.20
C LEU A 135 -19.54 -4.57 29.87
N THR A 136 -19.34 -5.09 31.08
CA THR A 136 -20.42 -5.75 31.84
C THR A 136 -21.55 -4.80 32.18
N ALA A 137 -21.23 -3.54 32.54
CA ALA A 137 -22.21 -2.50 32.79
C ALA A 137 -22.99 -2.15 31.51
N LEU A 138 -22.28 -1.93 30.40
CA LEU A 138 -22.85 -1.64 29.09
C LEU A 138 -23.83 -2.72 28.64
N LEU A 139 -23.46 -4.00 28.74
CA LEU A 139 -24.33 -5.11 28.33
C LEU A 139 -25.59 -5.23 29.19
N ARG A 140 -25.54 -4.78 30.46
CA ARG A 140 -26.70 -4.77 31.36
C ARG A 140 -27.72 -3.69 30.97
N VAL A 141 -27.24 -2.50 30.61
CA VAL A 141 -28.09 -1.33 30.35
C VAL A 141 -28.50 -1.19 28.89
N ALA A 142 -27.71 -1.77 27.96
CA ALA A 142 -28.02 -1.72 26.54
C ALA A 142 -29.30 -2.52 26.20
N PRO A 143 -30.12 -2.02 25.25
CA PRO A 143 -31.26 -2.77 24.71
C PRO A 143 -30.83 -4.13 24.17
N GLU A 144 -31.64 -5.17 24.38
CA GLU A 144 -31.27 -6.56 24.04
C GLU A 144 -30.86 -6.73 22.58
N VAL A 145 -31.55 -6.02 21.68
CA VAL A 145 -31.29 -6.02 20.24
C VAL A 145 -29.89 -5.50 19.89
N GLN A 146 -29.33 -4.59 20.70
CA GLN A 146 -28.03 -3.96 20.43
C GLN A 146 -26.86 -4.76 21.02
N ARG A 147 -27.09 -5.55 22.07
CA ARG A 147 -26.04 -6.27 22.82
C ARG A 147 -25.15 -7.15 21.94
N PRO A 148 -25.64 -7.97 20.98
CA PRO A 148 -24.78 -8.76 20.10
C PRO A 148 -23.82 -7.90 19.27
N GLY A 149 -24.31 -6.78 18.72
CA GLY A 149 -23.50 -5.85 17.93
C GLY A 149 -22.39 -5.19 18.74
N LEU A 150 -22.66 -4.86 20.01
CA LEU A 150 -21.66 -4.30 20.93
C LEU A 150 -20.52 -5.29 21.19
N ILE A 151 -20.85 -6.57 21.39
CA ILE A 151 -19.85 -7.62 21.58
C ILE A 151 -19.04 -7.82 20.29
N ALA A 152 -19.70 -7.94 19.14
CA ALA A 152 -19.05 -8.15 17.85
C ALA A 152 -18.12 -6.99 17.42
N ALA A 153 -18.34 -5.78 17.95
CA ALA A 153 -17.50 -4.62 17.69
C ALA A 153 -16.18 -4.60 18.50
N LEU A 154 -16.09 -5.35 19.60
CA LEU A 154 -14.92 -5.32 20.51
C LEU A 154 -13.58 -5.54 19.81
N PRO A 155 -13.39 -6.54 18.92
CA PRO A 155 -12.11 -6.77 18.28
C PRO A 155 -11.62 -5.57 17.45
N ARG A 156 -12.55 -4.81 16.85
CA ARG A 156 -12.21 -3.64 16.03
C ARG A 156 -11.63 -2.50 16.87
N LEU A 157 -12.09 -2.35 18.12
CA LEU A 157 -11.55 -1.34 19.04
C LEU A 157 -10.06 -1.56 19.35
N PHE A 158 -9.61 -2.82 19.29
CA PHE A 158 -8.25 -3.23 19.64
C PHE A 158 -7.40 -3.66 18.46
N GLN A 159 -7.84 -3.41 17.22
CA GLN A 159 -7.12 -3.85 16.02
C GLN A 159 -5.67 -3.34 15.95
N ARG A 160 -5.41 -2.18 16.56
CA ARG A 160 -4.08 -1.54 16.61
C ARG A 160 -3.40 -1.64 17.98
N SER A 161 -3.89 -2.52 18.86
CA SER A 161 -3.26 -2.73 20.16
C SER A 161 -1.82 -3.26 19.99
N PRO A 162 -0.83 -2.71 20.70
CA PRO A 162 0.53 -3.25 20.72
C PRO A 162 0.63 -4.57 21.48
N ASP A 163 -0.35 -4.91 22.32
CA ASP A 163 -0.39 -6.17 23.09
C ASP A 163 -1.75 -6.89 22.92
N PRO A 164 -1.96 -7.60 21.81
CA PRO A 164 -3.21 -8.32 21.57
C PRO A 164 -3.44 -9.49 22.54
N LYS A 165 -2.37 -10.04 23.16
CA LYS A 165 -2.49 -11.12 24.15
C LYS A 165 -3.09 -10.61 25.45
N ALA A 166 -2.67 -9.43 25.93
CA ALA A 166 -3.28 -8.79 27.09
C ALA A 166 -4.77 -8.46 26.85
N VAL A 167 -5.12 -8.02 25.63
CA VAL A 167 -6.53 -7.77 25.25
C VAL A 167 -7.35 -9.06 25.35
N LEU A 168 -6.88 -10.16 24.75
CA LEU A 168 -7.57 -11.45 24.82
C LEU A 168 -7.71 -11.93 26.26
N ALA A 169 -6.64 -11.86 27.06
CA ALA A 169 -6.65 -12.30 28.45
C ALA A 169 -7.66 -11.52 29.31
N ALA A 170 -7.79 -10.21 29.08
CA ALA A 170 -8.75 -9.38 29.81
C ALA A 170 -10.20 -9.66 29.40
N LEU A 171 -10.47 -9.83 28.10
CA LEU A 171 -11.83 -9.90 27.58
C LEU A 171 -12.42 -11.31 27.55
N ALA A 172 -11.60 -12.35 27.37
CA ALA A 172 -12.07 -13.73 27.24
C ALA A 172 -12.99 -14.17 28.40
N PRO A 173 -12.70 -13.90 29.69
CA PRO A 173 -13.60 -14.30 30.77
C PRO A 173 -15.00 -13.69 30.67
N VAL A 174 -15.09 -12.42 30.23
CA VAL A 174 -16.39 -11.72 30.07
C VAL A 174 -17.16 -12.29 28.88
N LEU A 175 -16.46 -12.63 27.80
CA LEU A 175 -17.06 -13.22 26.59
C LEU A 175 -17.53 -14.66 26.86
N GLN A 176 -16.72 -15.47 27.54
CA GLN A 176 -17.06 -16.86 27.90
C GLN A 176 -18.25 -16.96 28.85
N ALA A 177 -18.49 -15.95 29.67
CA ALA A 177 -19.66 -15.87 30.55
C ALA A 177 -20.98 -15.62 29.79
N GLN A 178 -20.94 -15.23 28.51
CA GLN A 178 -22.14 -14.96 27.73
C GLN A 178 -22.85 -16.25 27.30
N ALA A 179 -24.17 -16.27 27.45
CA ALA A 179 -25.02 -17.41 27.13
C ALA A 179 -26.22 -17.02 26.26
N GLY A 180 -26.99 -18.00 25.81
CA GLY A 180 -28.20 -17.79 25.02
C GLY A 180 -27.92 -17.01 23.73
N ALA A 181 -28.72 -15.98 23.47
CA ALA A 181 -28.65 -15.16 22.25
C ALA A 181 -27.33 -14.39 22.09
N LEU A 182 -26.54 -14.18 23.16
CA LEU A 182 -25.27 -13.46 23.10
C LEU A 182 -24.07 -14.39 22.82
N LYS A 183 -24.23 -15.70 22.99
CA LYS A 183 -23.14 -16.67 22.85
C LYS A 183 -22.47 -16.63 21.47
N PRO A 184 -23.19 -16.57 20.34
CA PRO A 184 -22.55 -16.51 19.02
C PRO A 184 -21.69 -15.26 18.82
N ALA A 185 -22.18 -14.09 19.23
CA ALA A 185 -21.42 -12.84 19.14
C ALA A 185 -20.16 -12.89 20.03
N ALA A 186 -20.26 -13.50 21.21
CA ALA A 186 -19.13 -13.67 22.11
C ALA A 186 -18.06 -14.62 21.54
N LEU A 187 -18.47 -15.77 20.98
CA LEU A 187 -17.58 -16.71 20.30
C LEU A 187 -16.86 -16.04 19.12
N PHE A 188 -17.58 -15.26 18.30
CA PHE A 188 -16.99 -14.52 17.19
C PHE A 188 -15.95 -13.50 17.67
N ALA A 189 -16.31 -12.69 18.67
CA ALA A 189 -15.41 -11.67 19.22
C ALA A 189 -14.16 -12.31 19.84
N GLU A 190 -14.31 -13.39 20.61
CA GLU A 190 -13.17 -14.09 21.23
C GLU A 190 -12.28 -14.75 20.17
N ALA A 191 -12.84 -15.37 19.12
CA ALA A 191 -12.07 -15.97 18.04
C ALA A 191 -11.25 -14.91 17.28
N ARG A 192 -11.83 -13.73 17.00
CA ARG A 192 -11.12 -12.59 16.39
C ARG A 192 -9.97 -12.09 17.26
N LEU A 193 -10.18 -11.97 18.58
CA LEU A 193 -9.13 -11.56 19.52
C LEU A 193 -8.03 -12.63 19.63
N ALA A 194 -8.40 -13.90 19.62
CA ALA A 194 -7.45 -15.02 19.61
C ALA A 194 -6.58 -15.02 18.34
N LEU A 195 -7.18 -14.76 17.18
CA LEU A 195 -6.43 -14.55 15.93
C LEU A 195 -5.43 -13.41 16.04
N ALA A 196 -5.86 -12.24 16.54
CA ALA A 196 -4.98 -11.09 16.73
C ALA A 196 -3.84 -11.38 17.72
N ALA A 197 -4.08 -12.22 18.72
CA ALA A 197 -3.09 -12.66 19.70
C ALA A 197 -2.14 -13.77 19.19
N GLY A 198 -2.35 -14.27 17.97
CA GLY A 198 -1.61 -15.39 17.38
C GLY A 198 -2.05 -16.77 17.89
N GLU A 199 -3.11 -16.87 18.70
CA GLU A 199 -3.66 -18.12 19.24
C GLU A 199 -4.57 -18.83 18.22
N SER A 200 -4.03 -19.15 17.04
CA SER A 200 -4.81 -19.66 15.90
C SER A 200 -5.53 -20.98 16.18
N ALA A 201 -4.94 -21.87 16.99
CA ALA A 201 -5.57 -23.14 17.37
C ALA A 201 -6.81 -22.92 18.27
N ARG A 202 -6.74 -21.97 19.20
CA ARG A 202 -7.88 -21.58 20.04
C ARG A 202 -8.97 -20.93 19.19
N ALA A 203 -8.60 -20.03 18.30
CA ALA A 203 -9.52 -19.39 17.36
C ALA A 203 -10.26 -20.43 16.49
N LEU A 204 -9.57 -21.48 16.03
CA LEU A 204 -10.20 -22.57 15.28
C LEU A 204 -11.26 -23.32 16.11
N THR A 205 -10.96 -23.65 17.38
CA THR A 205 -11.93 -24.30 18.27
C THR A 205 -13.17 -23.43 18.47
N LEU A 206 -12.98 -22.15 18.78
CA LEU A 206 -14.09 -21.19 18.93
C LEU A 206 -14.91 -21.03 17.64
N THR A 207 -14.24 -21.06 16.48
CA THR A 207 -14.89 -20.99 15.17
C THR A 207 -15.76 -22.22 14.89
N ARG A 208 -15.30 -23.42 15.28
CA ARG A 208 -16.10 -24.66 15.18
C ARG A 208 -17.32 -24.62 16.10
N GLU A 209 -17.15 -24.14 17.33
CA GLU A 209 -18.27 -23.93 18.25
C GLU A 209 -19.28 -22.92 17.70
N LEU A 210 -18.81 -21.82 17.10
CA LEU A 210 -19.66 -20.83 16.45
C LEU A 210 -20.42 -21.43 15.26
N ALA A 211 -19.75 -22.21 14.41
CA ALA A 211 -20.38 -22.88 13.28
C ALA A 211 -21.46 -23.88 13.73
N ALA A 212 -21.26 -24.58 14.85
CA ALA A 212 -22.26 -25.47 15.42
C ALA A 212 -23.44 -24.71 16.04
N ALA A 213 -23.19 -23.57 16.68
CA ALA A 213 -24.22 -22.72 17.28
C ALA A 213 -25.06 -21.97 16.24
N MET A 214 -24.45 -21.60 15.10
CA MET A 214 -25.11 -20.93 13.97
C MET A 214 -24.76 -21.62 12.64
N PRO A 215 -25.41 -22.76 12.33
CA PRO A 215 -25.11 -23.53 11.12
C PRO A 215 -25.30 -22.77 9.82
N ASP A 216 -26.18 -21.77 9.81
CA ASP A 216 -26.48 -20.91 8.66
C ASP A 216 -25.75 -19.55 8.70
N GLY A 217 -25.01 -19.24 9.78
CA GLY A 217 -24.32 -17.95 9.94
C GLY A 217 -23.08 -17.81 9.07
N ASP A 218 -22.79 -16.58 8.63
CA ASP A 218 -21.61 -16.26 7.80
C ASP A 218 -20.35 -15.96 8.63
N ASP A 219 -20.51 -15.53 9.88
CA ASP A 219 -19.41 -15.15 10.78
C ASP A 219 -18.37 -16.25 10.97
N ALA A 220 -18.83 -17.50 11.13
CA ALA A 220 -17.95 -18.66 11.25
C ALA A 220 -17.16 -18.93 9.96
N MET A 221 -17.77 -18.70 8.79
CA MET A 221 -17.09 -18.88 7.51
C MET A 221 -16.05 -17.79 7.28
N GLN A 222 -16.34 -16.55 7.68
CA GLN A 222 -15.37 -15.47 7.61
C GLN A 222 -14.14 -15.78 8.49
N LEU A 223 -14.35 -16.26 9.71
CA LEU A 223 -13.26 -16.70 10.59
C LEU A 223 -12.49 -17.89 10.01
N ALA A 224 -13.18 -18.87 9.43
CA ALA A 224 -12.53 -20.02 8.82
C ALA A 224 -11.63 -19.62 7.63
N ILE A 225 -12.07 -18.65 6.81
CA ILE A 225 -11.27 -18.08 5.72
C ILE A 225 -10.00 -17.42 6.27
N ASP A 226 -10.15 -16.58 7.29
CA ASP A 226 -9.03 -15.85 7.91
C ASP A 226 -8.04 -16.80 8.59
N LEU A 227 -8.51 -17.95 9.09
CA LEU A 227 -7.69 -19.00 9.70
C LEU A 227 -6.96 -19.88 8.69
N LEU A 228 -7.47 -20.04 7.47
CA LEU A 228 -6.97 -21.02 6.51
C LEU A 228 -5.44 -20.96 6.26
N PRO A 229 -4.80 -19.78 6.14
CA PRO A 229 -3.35 -19.71 5.92
C PRO A 229 -2.51 -20.26 7.07
N SER A 230 -3.00 -20.20 8.32
CA SER A 230 -2.28 -20.66 9.52
C SER A 230 -2.81 -21.97 10.11
N GLN A 231 -4.05 -22.34 9.78
CA GLN A 231 -4.76 -23.52 10.27
C GLN A 231 -5.53 -24.18 9.11
N PRO A 232 -4.89 -25.08 8.34
CA PRO A 232 -5.52 -25.77 7.21
C PRO A 232 -6.80 -26.53 7.59
N GLN A 233 -6.95 -26.94 8.86
CA GLN A 233 -8.13 -27.64 9.35
C GLN A 233 -9.41 -26.77 9.35
N ALA A 234 -9.29 -25.45 9.20
CA ALA A 234 -10.44 -24.56 9.01
C ALA A 234 -11.16 -24.80 7.67
N GLU A 235 -10.46 -25.36 6.67
CA GLU A 235 -10.99 -25.66 5.34
C GLU A 235 -12.20 -26.59 5.36
N GLU A 236 -12.25 -27.51 6.31
CA GLU A 236 -13.37 -28.46 6.49
C GLU A 236 -14.70 -27.71 6.68
N LEU A 237 -14.68 -26.61 7.43
CA LEU A 237 -15.88 -25.79 7.68
C LEU A 237 -16.37 -25.12 6.40
N ILE A 238 -15.44 -24.56 5.62
CA ILE A 238 -15.73 -23.85 4.37
C ILE A 238 -16.27 -24.81 3.32
N THR A 239 -15.59 -25.94 3.14
CA THR A 239 -15.96 -26.94 2.13
C THR A 239 -17.28 -27.62 2.47
N ALA A 240 -17.55 -27.95 3.74
CA ALA A 240 -18.84 -28.45 4.17
C ALA A 240 -19.98 -27.47 3.87
N ARG A 241 -19.78 -26.16 4.12
CA ARG A 241 -20.77 -25.12 3.78
C ARG A 241 -21.00 -25.02 2.27
N LEU A 242 -19.95 -25.04 1.46
CA LEU A 242 -20.04 -24.99 0.01
C LEU A 242 -20.64 -26.26 -0.62
N GLN A 243 -20.51 -27.42 0.04
CA GLN A 243 -21.20 -28.64 -0.38
C GLN A 243 -22.71 -28.56 -0.11
N GLN A 244 -23.10 -28.00 1.03
CA GLN A 244 -24.53 -27.83 1.39
C GLN A 244 -25.20 -26.72 0.58
N LYS A 245 -24.49 -25.62 0.31
CA LYS A 245 -24.97 -24.44 -0.43
C LYS A 245 -23.97 -24.07 -1.54
N PRO A 246 -24.00 -24.76 -2.70
CA PRO A 246 -23.05 -24.53 -3.79
C PRO A 246 -23.04 -23.11 -4.37
N ASP A 247 -24.17 -22.41 -4.29
CA ASP A 247 -24.41 -21.09 -4.89
C ASP A 247 -23.87 -19.91 -4.03
N GLN A 248 -23.12 -20.18 -2.96
CA GLN A 248 -22.46 -19.14 -2.16
C GLN A 248 -21.21 -18.59 -2.86
N HIS A 249 -21.39 -17.91 -4.00
CA HIS A 249 -20.28 -17.39 -4.82
C HIS A 249 -19.33 -16.46 -4.05
N GLY A 250 -19.87 -15.62 -3.15
CA GLY A 250 -19.06 -14.74 -2.30
C GLY A 250 -18.11 -15.50 -1.38
N LEU A 251 -18.60 -16.57 -0.75
CA LEU A 251 -17.79 -17.46 0.09
C LEU A 251 -16.74 -18.18 -0.73
N ARG A 252 -17.11 -18.76 -1.87
CA ARG A 252 -16.17 -19.46 -2.76
C ARG A 252 -15.08 -18.53 -3.28
N GLN A 253 -15.41 -17.28 -3.59
CA GLN A 253 -14.42 -16.27 -4.01
C GLN A 253 -13.44 -15.94 -2.88
N ALA A 254 -13.93 -15.74 -1.66
CA ALA A 254 -13.08 -15.47 -0.50
C ALA A 254 -12.18 -16.68 -0.17
N TYR A 255 -12.72 -17.90 -0.26
CA TYR A 255 -11.96 -19.15 -0.11
C TYR A 255 -10.85 -19.29 -1.15
N GLY A 256 -11.16 -19.07 -2.43
CA GLY A 256 -10.16 -19.07 -3.50
C GLY A 256 -9.01 -18.09 -3.25
N ARG A 257 -9.30 -16.88 -2.76
CA ARG A 257 -8.27 -15.89 -2.38
C ARG A 257 -7.43 -16.33 -1.19
N ALA A 258 -8.05 -16.92 -0.16
CA ALA A 258 -7.33 -17.43 0.99
C ALA A 258 -6.41 -18.61 0.63
N LEU A 259 -6.81 -19.45 -0.33
CA LEU A 259 -5.94 -20.52 -0.87
C LEU A 259 -4.69 -19.96 -1.56
N VAL A 260 -4.80 -18.85 -2.30
CA VAL A 260 -3.62 -18.16 -2.88
C VAL A 260 -2.69 -17.67 -1.76
N GLN A 261 -3.23 -17.04 -0.72
CA GLN A 261 -2.44 -16.58 0.44
C GLN A 261 -1.75 -17.74 1.17
N ALA A 262 -2.43 -18.90 1.25
CA ALA A 262 -1.91 -20.13 1.81
C ALA A 262 -0.92 -20.87 0.89
N GLN A 263 -0.47 -20.26 -0.21
CA GLN A 263 0.46 -20.85 -1.19
C GLN A 263 -0.08 -22.15 -1.84
N ARG A 264 -1.40 -22.22 -2.05
CA ARG A 264 -2.10 -23.34 -2.70
C ARG A 264 -2.78 -22.91 -4.01
N PRO A 265 -2.01 -22.48 -5.03
CA PRO A 265 -2.55 -21.91 -6.27
C PRO A 265 -3.33 -22.94 -7.11
N VAL A 266 -2.99 -24.23 -7.04
CA VAL A 266 -3.71 -25.30 -7.74
C VAL A 266 -5.16 -25.43 -7.23
N ASP A 267 -5.33 -25.44 -5.91
CA ASP A 267 -6.65 -25.50 -5.28
C ASP A 267 -7.43 -24.20 -5.54
N ALA A 268 -6.77 -23.04 -5.45
CA ALA A 268 -7.38 -21.76 -5.78
C ALA A 268 -7.91 -21.73 -7.22
N ALA A 269 -7.11 -22.21 -8.19
CA ALA A 269 -7.52 -22.30 -9.60
C ALA A 269 -8.77 -23.16 -9.78
N ARG A 270 -8.88 -24.29 -9.05
CA ARG A 270 -10.09 -25.13 -9.07
C ARG A 270 -11.32 -24.36 -8.59
N GLU A 271 -11.21 -23.64 -7.48
CA GLU A 271 -12.34 -22.86 -6.94
C GLU A 271 -12.76 -21.71 -7.86
N PHE A 272 -11.79 -21.01 -8.47
CA PHE A 272 -12.09 -19.97 -9.45
C PHE A 272 -12.68 -20.54 -10.74
N ARG A 273 -12.30 -21.74 -11.16
CA ARG A 273 -12.93 -22.42 -12.31
C ARG A 273 -14.41 -22.71 -12.05
N LEU A 274 -14.75 -23.23 -10.87
CA LEU A 274 -16.14 -23.42 -10.45
C LEU A 274 -16.93 -22.09 -10.40
N LEU A 275 -16.28 -21.00 -9.98
CA LEU A 275 -16.89 -19.66 -10.05
C LEU A 275 -17.14 -19.20 -11.47
N THR A 276 -16.20 -19.44 -12.39
CA THR A 276 -16.38 -19.08 -13.81
C THR A 276 -17.48 -19.87 -14.51
N GLU A 277 -17.72 -21.11 -14.07
CA GLU A 277 -18.82 -21.95 -14.58
C GLU A 277 -20.18 -21.52 -14.02
N SER A 278 -20.24 -21.18 -12.73
CA SER A 278 -21.49 -20.79 -12.05
C SER A 278 -21.87 -19.31 -12.25
N THR A 279 -20.90 -18.44 -12.49
CA THR A 279 -21.10 -17.00 -12.76
C THR A 279 -20.44 -16.60 -14.07
N PRO A 280 -20.85 -17.19 -15.21
CA PRO A 280 -20.14 -17.05 -16.47
C PRO A 280 -20.02 -15.60 -16.91
N ASP A 281 -20.98 -14.71 -16.61
CA ASP A 281 -20.97 -13.30 -17.03
C ASP A 281 -20.09 -12.38 -16.17
N ASN A 282 -19.64 -12.85 -15.00
CA ASN A 282 -18.82 -12.05 -14.09
C ASN A 282 -17.34 -12.07 -14.53
N PRO A 283 -16.72 -10.93 -14.89
CA PRO A 283 -15.33 -10.91 -15.36
C PRO A 283 -14.29 -11.15 -14.26
N ALA A 284 -14.62 -10.92 -12.99
CA ALA A 284 -13.64 -10.93 -11.90
C ALA A 284 -13.07 -12.34 -11.60
N PRO A 285 -13.89 -13.42 -11.52
CA PRO A 285 -13.38 -14.78 -11.39
C PRO A 285 -12.47 -15.21 -12.55
N TRP A 286 -12.79 -14.81 -13.80
CA TRP A 286 -11.96 -15.09 -14.97
C TRP A 286 -10.60 -14.40 -14.88
N LEU A 287 -10.56 -13.14 -14.43
CA LEU A 287 -9.31 -12.40 -14.25
C LEU A 287 -8.42 -13.06 -13.18
N ALA A 288 -9.02 -13.45 -12.05
CA ALA A 288 -8.32 -14.13 -10.97
C ALA A 288 -7.79 -15.50 -11.41
N LEU A 289 -8.59 -16.30 -12.12
CA LEU A 289 -8.16 -17.57 -12.70
C LEU A 289 -6.98 -17.37 -13.66
N GLY A 290 -7.08 -16.38 -14.55
CA GLY A 290 -6.02 -16.04 -15.50
C GLY A 290 -4.71 -15.68 -14.81
N ALA A 291 -4.76 -14.88 -13.74
CA ALA A 291 -3.59 -14.52 -12.95
C ALA A 291 -2.95 -15.75 -12.26
N ILE A 292 -3.78 -16.61 -11.65
CA ILE A 292 -3.33 -17.81 -10.95
C ILE A 292 -2.69 -18.84 -11.91
N GLU A 293 -3.27 -19.03 -13.09
CA GLU A 293 -2.73 -19.94 -14.10
C GLU A 293 -1.44 -19.38 -14.73
N LEU A 294 -1.34 -18.05 -14.86
CA LEU A 294 -0.12 -17.38 -15.37
C LEU A 294 1.05 -17.55 -14.41
N ASP A 295 0.82 -17.37 -13.11
CA ASP A 295 1.84 -17.59 -12.07
C ASP A 295 2.33 -19.05 -12.06
N GLN A 296 1.41 -19.99 -12.26
CA GLN A 296 1.71 -21.43 -12.42
C GLN A 296 2.32 -21.81 -13.78
N LYS A 297 2.56 -20.83 -14.68
CA LYS A 297 3.10 -21.03 -16.04
C LYS A 297 2.22 -21.90 -16.94
N HIS A 298 0.93 -22.04 -16.63
CA HIS A 298 -0.05 -22.70 -17.49
C HIS A 298 -0.57 -21.74 -18.56
N ILE A 299 0.33 -21.31 -19.45
CA ILE A 299 0.10 -20.22 -20.41
C ILE A 299 -1.21 -20.35 -21.21
N PRO A 300 -1.56 -21.51 -21.80
CA PRO A 300 -2.80 -21.62 -22.57
C PRO A 300 -4.06 -21.41 -21.73
N ALA A 301 -4.09 -21.94 -20.50
CA ALA A 301 -5.22 -21.77 -19.59
C ALA A 301 -5.34 -20.32 -19.11
N ALA A 302 -4.21 -19.69 -18.80
CA ALA A 302 -4.15 -18.28 -18.44
C ALA A 302 -4.70 -17.39 -19.56
N GLU A 303 -4.22 -17.55 -20.80
CA GLU A 303 -4.69 -16.75 -21.94
C GLU A 303 -6.18 -16.94 -22.21
N ALA A 304 -6.69 -18.17 -22.10
CA ALA A 304 -8.11 -18.45 -22.28
C ALA A 304 -8.96 -17.71 -21.23
N ALA A 305 -8.61 -17.81 -19.94
CA ALA A 305 -9.33 -17.14 -18.87
C ALA A 305 -9.26 -15.61 -18.98
N LEU A 306 -8.09 -15.05 -19.29
CA LEU A 306 -7.92 -13.60 -19.45
C LEU A 306 -8.73 -13.04 -20.63
N ARG A 307 -8.79 -13.77 -21.75
CA ARG A 307 -9.63 -13.38 -22.91
C ARG A 307 -11.12 -13.44 -22.60
N GLU A 308 -11.56 -14.45 -21.85
CA GLU A 308 -12.94 -14.50 -21.38
C GLU A 308 -13.25 -13.32 -20.44
N SER A 309 -12.33 -12.96 -19.53
CA SER A 309 -12.48 -11.76 -18.70
C SER A 309 -12.66 -10.50 -19.54
N LEU A 310 -11.78 -10.27 -20.52
CA LEU A 310 -11.83 -9.11 -21.41
C LEU A 310 -13.13 -9.03 -22.20
N LYS A 311 -13.60 -10.15 -22.77
CA LYS A 311 -14.86 -10.20 -23.53
C LYS A 311 -16.05 -9.66 -22.71
N ARG A 312 -16.04 -9.86 -21.39
CA ARG A 312 -17.08 -9.36 -20.47
C ARG A 312 -16.82 -7.92 -20.04
N LEU A 313 -15.57 -7.54 -19.86
CA LEU A 313 -15.18 -6.17 -19.51
C LEU A 313 -15.36 -5.17 -20.66
N ASP A 314 -15.32 -5.62 -21.92
CA ASP A 314 -15.51 -4.81 -23.12
C ASP A 314 -16.98 -4.49 -23.41
N THR A 315 -17.91 -5.08 -22.65
CA THR A 315 -19.31 -4.65 -22.68
C THR A 315 -19.44 -3.23 -22.10
N PRO A 316 -20.17 -2.31 -22.77
CA PRO A 316 -20.34 -0.94 -22.28
C PRO A 316 -20.76 -0.93 -20.82
N ALA A 317 -19.99 -0.25 -19.98
CA ALA A 317 -20.28 -0.16 -18.57
C ALA A 317 -21.56 0.68 -18.37
N ALA A 318 -22.67 0.02 -18.04
CA ALA A 318 -23.78 0.66 -17.35
C ALA A 318 -23.49 0.56 -15.85
N GLY A 319 -23.46 1.67 -15.12
CA GLY A 319 -23.14 1.65 -13.69
C GLY A 319 -22.62 2.98 -13.15
N THR A 320 -22.20 2.95 -11.90
CA THR A 320 -21.58 4.07 -11.18
C THR A 320 -20.15 4.33 -11.69
N ASP A 321 -19.61 5.53 -11.44
CA ASP A 321 -18.23 5.88 -11.78
C ASP A 321 -17.20 4.88 -11.20
N VAL A 322 -17.49 4.31 -10.03
CA VAL A 322 -16.67 3.29 -9.37
C VAL A 322 -16.62 2.00 -10.20
N GLU A 323 -17.75 1.55 -10.73
CA GLU A 323 -17.83 0.34 -11.56
C GLU A 323 -17.17 0.53 -12.92
N ILE A 324 -17.35 1.71 -13.52
CA ILE A 324 -16.69 2.08 -14.78
C ILE A 324 -15.16 2.03 -14.59
N ARG A 325 -14.65 2.63 -13.51
CA ARG A 325 -13.24 2.62 -13.16
C ARG A 325 -12.71 1.22 -12.88
N ALA A 326 -13.40 0.43 -12.05
CA ALA A 326 -13.01 -0.94 -11.74
C ALA A 326 -12.94 -1.82 -13.00
N ARG A 327 -13.86 -1.64 -13.95
CA ARG A 327 -13.82 -2.32 -15.24
C ARG A 327 -12.62 -1.88 -16.09
N ALA A 328 -12.30 -0.59 -16.11
CA ALA A 328 -11.12 -0.09 -16.81
C ALA A 328 -9.81 -0.66 -16.23
N GLU A 329 -9.68 -0.66 -14.90
CA GLU A 329 -8.54 -1.25 -14.18
C GLU A 329 -8.42 -2.77 -14.43
N GLY A 330 -9.56 -3.47 -14.48
CA GLY A 330 -9.63 -4.88 -14.84
C GLY A 330 -9.14 -5.14 -16.27
N ARG A 331 -9.53 -4.31 -17.25
CA ARG A 331 -9.06 -4.43 -18.65
C ARG A 331 -7.56 -4.21 -18.75
N GLN A 332 -7.05 -3.17 -18.10
CA GLN A 332 -5.62 -2.88 -18.07
C GLN A 332 -4.83 -4.06 -17.50
N SER A 333 -5.29 -4.61 -16.36
CA SER A 333 -4.66 -5.75 -15.72
C SER A 333 -4.66 -6.99 -16.63
N ALA A 334 -5.77 -7.27 -17.31
CA ALA A 334 -5.87 -8.40 -18.24
C ALA A 334 -4.91 -8.26 -19.45
N TRP A 335 -4.79 -7.06 -20.03
CA TRP A 335 -3.87 -6.82 -21.15
C TRP A 335 -2.40 -6.93 -20.75
N LEU A 336 -2.04 -6.44 -19.55
CA LEU A 336 -0.69 -6.61 -19.00
C LEU A 336 -0.34 -8.09 -18.80
N MET A 337 -1.26 -8.87 -18.23
CA MET A 337 -1.08 -10.32 -18.03
C MET A 337 -1.01 -11.08 -19.36
N LEU A 338 -1.82 -10.70 -20.35
CA LEU A 338 -1.74 -11.29 -21.70
C LEU A 338 -0.41 -10.98 -22.40
N SER A 339 0.13 -9.77 -22.20
CA SER A 339 1.47 -9.46 -22.69
C SER A 339 2.52 -10.36 -22.06
N GLN A 340 2.47 -10.54 -20.73
CA GLN A 340 3.39 -11.42 -20.02
C GLN A 340 3.26 -12.88 -20.47
N ALA A 341 2.04 -13.38 -20.63
CA ALA A 341 1.76 -14.73 -21.14
C ALA A 341 2.36 -14.94 -22.54
N ALA A 342 2.15 -13.97 -23.45
CA ALA A 342 2.70 -13.99 -24.79
C ALA A 342 4.23 -13.95 -24.81
N GLU A 343 4.84 -13.16 -23.93
CA GLU A 343 6.30 -13.09 -23.79
C GLU A 343 6.89 -14.41 -23.26
N GLN A 344 6.26 -15.03 -22.26
CA GLN A 344 6.71 -16.32 -21.71
C GLN A 344 6.69 -17.45 -22.75
N ARG A 345 5.76 -17.41 -23.72
CA ARG A 345 5.74 -18.35 -24.86
C ARG A 345 6.61 -17.92 -26.05
N GLY A 346 7.36 -16.82 -25.93
CA GLY A 346 8.26 -16.30 -26.96
C GLY A 346 7.58 -15.53 -28.10
N ASP A 347 6.27 -15.26 -28.02
CA ASP A 347 5.52 -14.51 -29.03
C ASP A 347 5.59 -13.01 -28.74
N LEU A 348 6.74 -12.41 -29.05
CA LEU A 348 7.01 -10.99 -28.81
C LEU A 348 6.02 -10.07 -29.54
N LYS A 349 5.52 -10.51 -30.70
CA LYS A 349 4.54 -9.75 -31.50
C LYS A 349 3.20 -9.68 -30.78
N ALA A 350 2.71 -10.80 -30.26
CA ALA A 350 1.48 -10.81 -29.47
C ALA A 350 1.64 -10.05 -28.14
N ALA A 351 2.82 -10.11 -27.52
CA ALA A 351 3.12 -9.36 -26.30
C ALA A 351 3.01 -7.85 -26.53
N GLU A 352 3.67 -7.33 -27.58
CA GLU A 352 3.56 -5.90 -27.95
C GLU A 352 2.12 -5.51 -28.29
N ALA A 353 1.43 -6.35 -29.05
CA ALA A 353 0.05 -6.08 -29.46
C ALA A 353 -0.91 -5.99 -28.26
N ALA A 354 -0.68 -6.78 -27.21
CA ALA A 354 -1.44 -6.72 -25.96
C ALA A 354 -1.15 -5.43 -25.19
N LEU A 355 0.12 -5.02 -25.06
CA LEU A 355 0.47 -3.75 -24.40
C LEU A 355 -0.08 -2.53 -25.14
N ARG A 356 -0.20 -2.59 -26.47
CA ARG A 356 -0.83 -1.51 -27.25
C ARG A 356 -2.31 -1.32 -26.90
N LYS A 357 -2.96 -2.30 -26.28
CA LYS A 357 -4.36 -2.23 -25.81
C LYS A 357 -4.51 -1.69 -24.39
N VAL A 358 -3.40 -1.42 -23.69
CA VAL A 358 -3.42 -0.79 -22.38
C VAL A 358 -3.71 0.71 -22.57
N ASP A 359 -4.87 1.16 -22.09
CA ASP A 359 -5.27 2.57 -22.13
C ASP A 359 -4.33 3.43 -21.27
N GLY A 360 -4.09 4.67 -21.71
CA GLY A 360 -3.28 5.63 -20.95
C GLY A 360 -1.81 5.19 -20.79
N ALA A 361 -1.21 4.62 -21.84
CA ALA A 361 0.14 4.07 -21.82
C ALA A 361 1.19 5.10 -21.37
N GLY A 362 1.45 5.11 -20.07
CA GLY A 362 2.55 5.83 -19.45
C GLY A 362 3.90 5.31 -19.94
N LEU A 363 4.95 6.03 -19.59
CA LEU A 363 6.31 5.75 -20.06
C LEU A 363 6.73 4.30 -19.82
N ASP A 364 6.34 3.68 -18.70
CA ASP A 364 6.64 2.28 -18.39
C ASP A 364 6.08 1.28 -19.41
N VAL A 365 4.83 1.49 -19.85
CA VAL A 365 4.20 0.64 -20.87
C VAL A 365 4.88 0.85 -22.22
N ASN A 366 5.20 2.10 -22.57
CA ASN A 366 5.91 2.42 -23.80
C ASN A 366 7.32 1.86 -23.82
N PHE A 367 8.03 1.88 -22.70
CA PHE A 367 9.36 1.26 -22.57
C PHE A 367 9.30 -0.26 -22.76
N ARG A 368 8.35 -0.94 -22.10
CA ARG A 368 8.14 -2.39 -22.32
C ARG A 368 7.82 -2.71 -23.78
N ARG A 369 6.95 -1.92 -24.42
CA ARG A 369 6.64 -2.06 -25.86
C ARG A 369 7.87 -1.84 -26.73
N ALA A 370 8.66 -0.82 -26.43
CA ALA A 370 9.88 -0.49 -27.17
C ALA A 370 10.93 -1.60 -27.05
N SER A 371 11.12 -2.17 -25.87
CA SER A 371 12.01 -3.32 -25.63
C SER A 371 11.54 -4.57 -26.40
N LEU A 372 10.23 -4.86 -26.40
CA LEU A 372 9.66 -5.95 -27.20
C LEU A 372 9.83 -5.73 -28.71
N LEU A 373 9.67 -4.50 -29.20
CA LEU A 373 9.92 -4.14 -30.61
C LEU A 373 11.40 -4.29 -30.96
N ALA A 374 12.30 -3.86 -30.09
CA ALA A 374 13.73 -3.97 -30.33
C ALA A 374 14.19 -5.43 -30.42
N ARG A 375 13.69 -6.30 -29.52
CA ARG A 375 13.92 -7.76 -29.59
C ARG A 375 13.33 -8.43 -30.84
N GLN A 376 12.37 -7.78 -31.50
CA GLN A 376 11.84 -8.18 -32.82
C GLN A 376 12.65 -7.62 -34.00
N GLY A 377 13.76 -6.91 -33.76
CA GLY A 377 14.55 -6.23 -34.79
C GLY A 377 13.97 -4.87 -35.23
N LYS A 378 12.94 -4.36 -34.54
CA LYS A 378 12.23 -3.12 -34.87
C LYS A 378 12.63 -1.96 -33.94
N LEU A 379 13.93 -1.82 -33.69
CA LEU A 379 14.46 -0.80 -32.77
C LEU A 379 13.98 0.62 -33.12
N ALA A 380 13.96 0.97 -34.40
CA ALA A 380 13.48 2.28 -34.85
C ALA A 380 12.00 2.56 -34.50
N GLU A 381 11.13 1.54 -34.55
CA GLU A 381 9.73 1.68 -34.11
C GLU A 381 9.64 1.83 -32.59
N GLY A 382 10.45 1.05 -31.84
CA GLY A 382 10.51 1.13 -30.38
C GLY A 382 10.96 2.50 -29.89
N ARG A 383 12.01 3.07 -30.49
CA ARG A 383 12.52 4.41 -30.16
C ARG A 383 11.45 5.49 -30.31
N LYS A 384 10.64 5.43 -31.38
CA LYS A 384 9.54 6.39 -31.59
C LYS A 384 8.51 6.41 -30.46
N LEU A 385 8.33 5.30 -29.74
CA LEU A 385 7.42 5.24 -28.58
C LEU A 385 7.97 5.97 -27.35
N LEU A 386 9.28 6.21 -27.31
CA LEU A 386 9.97 6.84 -26.18
C LEU A 386 10.32 8.29 -26.44
N GLN A 387 10.21 8.76 -27.69
CA GLN A 387 10.43 10.16 -28.02
C GLN A 387 9.46 11.07 -27.25
N PRO A 388 9.95 12.20 -26.71
CA PRO A 388 9.11 13.13 -25.99
C PRO A 388 8.07 13.75 -26.93
N ALA A 389 6.85 13.95 -26.43
CA ALA A 389 5.83 14.70 -27.17
C ALA A 389 6.28 16.17 -27.34
N ALA A 390 5.80 16.82 -28.40
CA ALA A 390 6.19 18.20 -28.71
C ALA A 390 5.78 19.20 -27.61
N ASP A 391 4.72 18.90 -26.89
CA ASP A 391 4.14 19.65 -25.78
C ASP A 391 4.44 19.01 -24.41
N ALA A 392 5.33 18.01 -24.35
CA ALA A 392 5.72 17.38 -23.10
C ALA A 392 6.37 18.38 -22.14
N SER A 393 6.06 18.25 -20.85
CA SER A 393 6.77 18.98 -19.81
C SER A 393 8.26 18.61 -19.83
N ASP A 394 9.12 19.48 -19.30
CA ASP A 394 10.55 19.19 -19.25
C ASP A 394 10.88 17.93 -18.43
N GLN A 395 10.10 17.66 -17.38
CA GLN A 395 10.22 16.45 -16.59
C GLN A 395 9.89 15.19 -17.41
N ASP A 396 8.79 15.22 -18.16
CA ASP A 396 8.38 14.10 -19.02
C ASP A 396 9.38 13.91 -20.16
N ALA A 397 9.85 15.00 -20.74
CA ALA A 397 10.83 14.95 -21.82
C ALA A 397 12.16 14.35 -21.37
N ARG A 398 12.63 14.75 -20.19
CA ARG A 398 13.81 14.15 -19.55
C ARG A 398 13.63 12.65 -19.34
N ALA A 399 12.50 12.23 -18.78
CA ALA A 399 12.22 10.81 -18.52
C ALA A 399 12.18 9.99 -19.81
N SER A 400 11.55 10.51 -20.86
CA SER A 400 11.52 9.94 -22.21
C SER A 400 12.91 9.70 -22.81
N LEU A 401 13.80 10.70 -22.72
CA LEU A 401 15.16 10.61 -23.27
C LEU A 401 16.01 9.59 -22.51
N LEU A 402 15.90 9.53 -21.18
CA LEU A 402 16.54 8.49 -20.37
C LEU A 402 16.04 7.09 -20.73
N ALA A 403 14.74 6.94 -20.94
CA ALA A 403 14.15 5.67 -21.36
C ALA A 403 14.65 5.25 -22.75
N GLU A 404 14.78 6.18 -23.70
CA GLU A 404 15.33 5.89 -25.03
C GLU A 404 16.81 5.49 -24.96
N ALA A 405 17.63 6.22 -24.19
CA ALA A 405 19.03 5.88 -23.97
C ALA A 405 19.18 4.49 -23.33
N GLN A 406 18.35 4.17 -22.34
CA GLN A 406 18.31 2.86 -21.69
C GLN A 406 17.98 1.73 -22.68
N LEU A 407 16.99 1.93 -23.55
CA LEU A 407 16.63 0.95 -24.59
C LEU A 407 17.82 0.66 -25.51
N LEU A 408 18.55 1.70 -25.92
CA LEU A 408 19.71 1.57 -26.81
C LEU A 408 20.89 0.88 -26.12
N ARG A 409 21.07 1.11 -24.81
CA ARG A 409 22.05 0.39 -23.99
C ARG A 409 21.71 -1.10 -23.85
N GLU A 410 20.43 -1.45 -23.68
CA GLU A 410 19.95 -2.83 -23.69
C GLU A 410 20.11 -3.53 -25.06
N GLN A 411 20.27 -2.73 -26.12
CA GLN A 411 20.45 -3.17 -27.51
C GLN A 411 21.80 -2.72 -28.07
N PRO A 412 22.91 -3.05 -27.39
CA PRO A 412 24.26 -2.47 -27.43
C PRO A 412 24.61 -1.41 -28.50
N ASP A 413 23.74 -0.41 -28.72
CA ASP A 413 23.89 0.65 -29.72
C ASP A 413 24.32 1.91 -28.98
N TYR A 414 25.52 1.82 -28.40
CA TYR A 414 26.10 2.87 -27.56
C TYR A 414 26.30 4.18 -28.33
N ALA A 415 26.50 4.11 -29.65
CA ALA A 415 26.63 5.29 -30.51
C ALA A 415 25.31 6.06 -30.60
N ALA A 416 24.18 5.37 -30.83
CA ALA A 416 22.87 6.01 -30.82
C ALA A 416 22.49 6.48 -29.41
N ALA A 417 22.81 5.71 -28.36
CA ALA A 417 22.55 6.11 -26.98
C ALA A 417 23.28 7.42 -26.62
N LEU A 418 24.56 7.52 -26.99
CA LEU A 418 25.36 8.73 -26.81
C LEU A 418 24.75 9.92 -27.55
N ALA A 419 24.27 9.72 -28.79
CA ALA A 419 23.63 10.80 -29.55
C ALA A 419 22.35 11.32 -28.89
N VAL A 420 21.51 10.42 -28.34
CA VAL A 420 20.32 10.80 -27.57
C VAL A 420 20.69 11.58 -26.32
N LEU A 421 21.71 11.13 -25.58
CA LEU A 421 22.17 11.79 -24.36
C LEU A 421 22.82 13.15 -24.63
N LYS A 422 23.56 13.31 -25.74
CA LYS A 422 24.06 14.63 -26.18
C LYS A 422 22.93 15.62 -26.44
N ALA A 423 21.90 15.20 -27.17
CA ALA A 423 20.73 16.05 -27.38
C ALA A 423 20.00 16.35 -26.05
N ALA A 424 19.98 15.40 -25.11
CA ALA A 424 19.39 15.58 -23.80
C ALA A 424 20.17 16.59 -22.94
N THR A 425 21.50 16.54 -22.92
CA THR A 425 22.35 17.48 -22.17
C THR A 425 22.38 18.87 -22.80
N GLU A 426 22.21 19.00 -24.12
CA GLU A 426 21.99 20.29 -24.77
C GLU A 426 20.67 20.95 -24.32
N ARG A 427 19.60 20.14 -24.17
CA ARG A 427 18.30 20.61 -23.69
C ARG A 427 18.31 20.89 -22.19
N PHE A 428 19.06 20.10 -21.42
CA PHE A 428 19.11 20.14 -19.95
C PHE A 428 20.56 20.27 -19.45
N PRO A 429 21.22 21.42 -19.67
CA PRO A 429 22.67 21.58 -19.45
C PRO A 429 23.12 21.49 -17.99
N GLY A 430 22.22 21.59 -17.03
CA GLY A 430 22.51 21.45 -15.59
C GLY A 430 22.17 20.09 -15.01
N ASP A 431 21.69 19.14 -15.82
CA ASP A 431 21.22 17.85 -15.33
C ASP A 431 22.37 16.86 -15.18
N THR A 432 22.87 16.74 -13.96
CA THR A 432 24.05 15.91 -13.67
C THR A 432 23.85 14.43 -13.97
N ASP A 433 22.62 13.91 -13.88
CA ASP A 433 22.37 12.50 -14.17
C ASP A 433 22.46 12.25 -15.69
N LEU A 434 21.92 13.15 -16.52
CA LEU A 434 22.04 13.04 -17.97
C LEU A 434 23.50 13.15 -18.45
N ILE A 435 24.26 14.08 -17.86
CA ILE A 435 25.69 14.25 -18.16
C ILE A 435 26.48 13.01 -17.73
N TYR A 436 26.16 12.44 -16.56
CA TYR A 436 26.76 11.20 -16.10
C TYR A 436 26.46 10.02 -17.04
N GLU A 437 25.19 9.81 -17.43
CA GLU A 437 24.83 8.76 -18.39
C GLU A 437 25.52 8.96 -19.74
N GLN A 438 25.66 10.22 -20.21
CA GLN A 438 26.43 10.54 -21.42
C GLN A 438 27.89 10.08 -21.28
N ALA A 439 28.52 10.36 -20.14
CA ALA A 439 29.89 9.94 -19.85
C ALA A 439 30.04 8.42 -19.87
N MET A 440 29.08 7.68 -19.32
CA MET A 440 29.09 6.22 -19.34
C MET A 440 28.94 5.66 -20.76
N MET A 441 28.18 6.31 -21.64
CA MET A 441 28.12 5.90 -23.06
C MET A 441 29.41 6.24 -23.81
N ALA A 442 30.05 7.38 -23.51
CA ALA A 442 31.37 7.72 -24.05
C ALA A 442 32.42 6.67 -23.64
N GLU A 443 32.40 6.19 -22.39
CA GLU A 443 33.25 5.09 -21.91
C GLU A 443 33.06 3.83 -22.75
N LYS A 444 31.81 3.39 -22.96
CA LYS A 444 31.50 2.17 -23.75
C LYS A 444 31.97 2.27 -25.20
N LEU A 445 32.16 3.48 -25.72
CA LEU A 445 32.72 3.74 -27.05
C LEU A 445 34.24 3.99 -27.05
N GLY A 446 34.90 3.90 -25.89
CA GLY A 446 36.34 4.17 -25.73
C GLY A 446 36.72 5.65 -25.84
N GLN A 447 35.74 6.55 -25.77
CA GLN A 447 35.93 8.01 -25.86
C GLN A 447 36.30 8.59 -24.49
N PHE A 448 37.44 8.15 -23.96
CA PHE A 448 37.78 8.41 -22.56
C PHE A 448 38.07 9.88 -22.23
N ASP A 449 38.56 10.68 -23.19
CA ASP A 449 38.77 12.11 -22.97
C ASP A 449 37.43 12.85 -22.81
N GLU A 450 36.42 12.47 -23.60
CA GLU A 450 35.06 12.99 -23.47
C GLU A 450 34.43 12.56 -22.14
N MET A 451 34.55 11.28 -21.78
CA MET A 451 34.11 10.74 -20.49
C MET A 451 34.71 11.53 -19.32
N GLU A 452 36.03 11.72 -19.30
CA GLU A 452 36.71 12.44 -18.21
C GLU A 452 36.22 13.89 -18.13
N ALA A 453 36.10 14.60 -19.25
CA ALA A 453 35.59 15.97 -19.27
C ALA A 453 34.17 16.06 -18.69
N LEU A 454 33.28 15.15 -19.09
CA LEU A 454 31.90 15.11 -18.60
C LEU A 454 31.82 14.78 -17.10
N LEU A 455 32.56 13.79 -16.62
CA LEU A 455 32.56 13.41 -15.19
C LEU A 455 33.12 14.52 -14.30
N ARG A 456 34.17 15.22 -14.76
CA ARG A 456 34.68 16.41 -14.06
C ARG A 456 33.64 17.52 -14.02
N HIS A 457 32.92 17.74 -15.10
CA HIS A 457 31.84 18.71 -15.13
C HIS A 457 30.70 18.34 -14.16
N VAL A 458 30.33 17.05 -14.07
CA VAL A 458 29.37 16.56 -13.06
C VAL A 458 29.87 16.86 -11.64
N ILE A 459 31.15 16.60 -11.35
CA ILE A 459 31.77 16.88 -10.06
C ILE A 459 31.74 18.38 -9.73
N GLU A 460 31.96 19.25 -10.71
CA GLU A 460 31.88 20.71 -10.54
C GLU A 460 30.46 21.18 -10.24
N LEU A 461 29.46 20.64 -10.95
CA LEU A 461 28.05 20.99 -10.77
C LEU A 461 27.46 20.42 -9.46
N LYS A 462 27.90 19.21 -9.09
CA LYS A 462 27.38 18.47 -7.94
C LYS A 462 28.53 17.75 -7.20
N PRO A 463 29.23 18.46 -6.29
CA PRO A 463 30.38 17.92 -5.56
C PRO A 463 30.09 16.75 -4.62
N ASP A 464 28.83 16.46 -4.33
CA ASP A 464 28.40 15.31 -3.52
C ASP A 464 27.97 14.10 -4.38
N TYR A 465 28.14 14.15 -5.70
CA TYR A 465 27.77 13.07 -6.62
C TYR A 465 28.81 11.95 -6.66
N HIS A 466 28.79 11.09 -5.64
CA HIS A 466 29.76 10.00 -5.46
C HIS A 466 29.93 9.08 -6.67
N HIS A 467 28.89 8.86 -7.48
CA HIS A 467 28.97 8.04 -8.69
C HIS A 467 29.97 8.58 -9.72
N ALA A 468 30.07 9.90 -9.91
CA ALA A 468 31.02 10.48 -10.87
C ALA A 468 32.48 10.32 -10.41
N TYR A 469 32.74 10.53 -9.11
CA TYR A 469 34.05 10.28 -8.52
C TYR A 469 34.47 8.81 -8.68
N ASN A 470 33.56 7.88 -8.37
CA ASN A 470 33.83 6.46 -8.50
C ASN A 470 34.08 6.05 -9.95
N ALA A 471 33.21 6.47 -10.89
CA ALA A 471 33.35 6.12 -12.30
C ALA A 471 34.65 6.67 -12.90
N LEU A 472 35.01 7.92 -12.59
CA LEU A 472 36.26 8.51 -13.07
C LEU A 472 37.48 7.79 -12.50
N GLY A 473 37.48 7.56 -11.18
CA GLY A 473 38.57 6.87 -10.51
C GLY A 473 38.72 5.43 -10.98
N TYR A 474 37.62 4.67 -11.09
CA TYR A 474 37.63 3.31 -11.62
C TYR A 474 38.15 3.26 -13.06
N SER A 475 37.67 4.14 -13.95
CA SER A 475 38.12 4.19 -15.34
C SER A 475 39.63 4.47 -15.47
N LEU A 476 40.17 5.36 -14.63
CA LEU A 476 41.62 5.63 -14.58
C LEU A 476 42.39 4.39 -14.07
N ALA A 477 41.90 3.76 -13.01
CA ALA A 477 42.49 2.54 -12.45
C ALA A 477 42.49 1.38 -13.45
N ASP A 478 41.37 1.13 -14.10
CA ASP A 478 41.20 0.00 -15.00
C ASP A 478 42.15 0.08 -16.21
N ARG A 479 42.25 1.28 -16.80
CA ARG A 479 43.21 1.62 -17.86
C ARG A 479 44.66 1.75 -17.38
N ASN A 480 44.89 1.59 -16.08
CA ASN A 480 46.20 1.66 -15.44
C ASN A 480 46.93 3.01 -15.64
N VAL A 481 46.18 4.12 -15.55
CA VAL A 481 46.70 5.49 -15.72
C VAL A 481 46.37 6.35 -14.49
N ARG A 482 47.27 7.27 -14.11
CA ARG A 482 47.05 8.22 -12.99
C ARG A 482 46.53 7.56 -11.70
N LEU A 483 47.07 6.38 -11.35
CA LEU A 483 46.58 5.55 -10.24
C LEU A 483 46.48 6.27 -8.89
N ALA A 484 47.39 7.20 -8.61
CA ALA A 484 47.36 8.00 -7.39
C ALA A 484 46.10 8.89 -7.31
N GLU A 485 45.72 9.50 -8.44
CA GLU A 485 44.49 10.29 -8.53
C GLU A 485 43.25 9.39 -8.54
N ALA A 486 43.31 8.26 -9.26
CA ALA A 486 42.24 7.26 -9.26
C ALA A 486 41.86 6.86 -7.83
N LYS A 487 42.86 6.56 -7.00
CA LYS A 487 42.67 6.24 -5.58
C LYS A 487 42.05 7.40 -4.81
N GLN A 488 42.53 8.63 -4.98
CA GLN A 488 41.96 9.80 -4.31
C GLN A 488 40.50 10.04 -4.66
N LEU A 489 40.12 9.87 -5.93
CA LEU A 489 38.74 10.00 -6.38
C LEU A 489 37.84 8.92 -5.76
N ILE A 490 38.27 7.66 -5.77
CA ILE A 490 37.50 6.55 -5.19
C ILE A 490 37.39 6.70 -3.66
N GLU A 491 38.46 7.09 -2.97
CA GLU A 491 38.41 7.38 -1.53
C GLU A 491 37.45 8.53 -1.22
N HIS A 492 37.35 9.53 -2.09
CA HIS A 492 36.36 10.60 -1.96
C HIS A 492 34.93 10.07 -2.14
N ALA A 493 34.69 9.25 -3.17
CA ALA A 493 33.41 8.58 -3.38
C ALA A 493 32.99 7.75 -2.16
N LEU A 494 33.93 7.02 -1.55
CA LEU A 494 33.68 6.20 -0.37
C LEU A 494 33.36 7.04 0.87
N LYS A 495 33.94 8.24 1.00
CA LYS A 495 33.59 9.18 2.08
C LYS A 495 32.16 9.70 1.95
N LEU A 496 31.72 9.95 0.71
CA LEU A 496 30.36 10.41 0.42
C LEU A 496 29.31 9.29 0.59
N ALA A 497 29.68 8.04 0.25
CA ALA A 497 28.82 6.87 0.41
C ALA A 497 29.55 5.72 1.14
N PRO A 498 29.68 5.79 2.49
CA PRO A 498 30.38 4.78 3.26
C PRO A 498 29.72 3.40 3.18
N GLY A 499 30.51 2.38 2.87
CA GLY A 499 30.05 0.98 2.87
C GLY A 499 29.36 0.51 1.60
N GLU A 500 29.27 1.35 0.56
CA GLU A 500 28.73 0.96 -0.75
C GLU A 500 29.63 -0.10 -1.42
N PRO A 501 29.16 -1.35 -1.63
CA PRO A 501 30.02 -2.43 -2.11
C PRO A 501 30.70 -2.15 -3.45
N VAL A 502 30.05 -1.44 -4.37
CA VAL A 502 30.60 -1.11 -5.70
C VAL A 502 31.79 -0.14 -5.59
N ILE A 503 31.77 0.77 -4.62
CA ILE A 503 32.89 1.71 -4.39
C ILE A 503 34.04 1.00 -3.69
N VAL A 504 33.75 0.09 -2.76
CA VAL A 504 34.76 -0.77 -2.11
C VAL A 504 35.43 -1.68 -3.13
N ASP A 505 34.68 -2.21 -4.10
CA ASP A 505 35.22 -2.96 -5.24
C ASP A 505 36.18 -2.12 -6.08
N SER A 506 35.76 -0.91 -6.46
CA SER A 506 36.61 0.03 -7.20
C SER A 506 37.90 0.37 -6.42
N LEU A 507 37.82 0.52 -5.09
CA LEU A 507 38.99 0.75 -4.24
C LEU A 507 39.91 -0.49 -4.22
N GLY A 508 39.33 -1.68 -4.11
CA GLY A 508 40.09 -2.93 -4.22
C GLY A 508 40.78 -3.08 -5.57
N TRP A 509 40.12 -2.66 -6.66
CA TRP A 509 40.67 -2.69 -8.01
C TRP A 509 41.85 -1.73 -8.20
N VAL A 510 41.76 -0.50 -7.68
CA VAL A 510 42.89 0.44 -7.75
C VAL A 510 44.06 -0.02 -6.87
N GLU A 511 43.80 -0.63 -5.70
CA GLU A 511 44.86 -1.24 -4.88
C GLU A 511 45.55 -2.40 -5.61
N PHE A 512 44.80 -3.20 -6.36
CA PHE A 512 45.36 -4.25 -7.20
C PHE A 512 46.29 -3.66 -8.27
N ARG A 513 45.85 -2.61 -8.98
CA ARG A 513 46.64 -1.92 -10.00
C ARG A 513 47.89 -1.24 -9.43
N LEU A 514 47.83 -0.80 -8.17
CA LEU A 514 48.99 -0.30 -7.41
C LEU A 514 49.94 -1.41 -6.92
N GLY A 515 49.57 -2.68 -7.06
CA GLY A 515 50.36 -3.84 -6.62
C GLY A 515 50.12 -4.26 -5.17
N ASN A 516 49.18 -3.64 -4.45
CA ASN A 516 48.86 -3.93 -3.06
C ASN A 516 47.91 -5.12 -2.93
N LEU A 517 48.36 -6.31 -3.39
CA LEU A 517 47.55 -7.54 -3.44
C LEU A 517 46.83 -7.90 -2.13
N PRO A 518 47.45 -7.80 -0.94
CA PRO A 518 46.76 -8.15 0.31
C PRO A 518 45.56 -7.25 0.62
N GLU A 519 45.70 -5.93 0.42
CA GLU A 519 44.62 -4.98 0.68
C GLU A 519 43.53 -5.09 -0.38
N ALA A 520 43.92 -5.24 -1.66
CA ALA A 520 42.98 -5.50 -2.75
C ALA A 520 42.09 -6.71 -2.47
N ALA A 521 42.70 -7.85 -2.08
CA ALA A 521 41.94 -9.07 -1.77
C ALA A 521 41.01 -8.90 -0.56
N LYS A 522 41.42 -8.14 0.45
CA LYS A 522 40.58 -7.83 1.63
C LYS A 522 39.37 -6.99 1.25
N LEU A 523 39.59 -5.90 0.50
CA LEU A 523 38.52 -5.00 0.06
C LEU A 523 37.54 -5.71 -0.88
N LEU A 524 38.03 -6.48 -1.85
CA LEU A 524 37.19 -7.20 -2.80
C LEU A 524 36.38 -8.31 -2.13
N ARG A 525 36.91 -9.01 -1.11
CA ARG A 525 36.11 -9.93 -0.29
C ARG A 525 35.01 -9.22 0.48
N GLN A 526 35.31 -8.04 1.04
CA GLN A 526 34.30 -7.21 1.71
C GLN A 526 33.20 -6.77 0.73
N ALA A 527 33.58 -6.26 -0.44
CA ALA A 527 32.63 -5.88 -1.49
C ALA A 527 31.76 -7.07 -1.91
N HIS A 528 32.35 -8.22 -2.20
CA HIS A 528 31.63 -9.42 -2.62
C HIS A 528 30.67 -9.95 -1.54
N SER A 529 31.06 -9.85 -0.26
CA SER A 529 30.19 -10.23 0.86
C SER A 529 28.99 -9.31 1.01
N GLY A 530 29.17 -8.01 0.73
CA GLY A 530 28.09 -7.02 0.75
C GLY A 530 27.17 -7.13 -0.47
N ARG A 531 27.73 -7.46 -1.63
CA ARG A 531 27.01 -7.63 -2.89
C ARG A 531 27.67 -8.76 -3.72
N PRO A 532 27.08 -9.97 -3.74
CA PRO A 532 27.65 -11.10 -4.46
C PRO A 532 27.30 -11.06 -5.97
N ASP A 533 27.73 -10.01 -6.67
CA ASP A 533 27.54 -9.86 -8.12
C ASP A 533 28.72 -10.37 -8.96
N ALA A 534 28.50 -10.49 -10.26
CA ALA A 534 29.46 -11.11 -11.17
C ALA A 534 30.65 -10.21 -11.53
N GLU A 535 30.47 -8.88 -11.52
CA GLU A 535 31.56 -7.92 -11.76
C GLU A 535 32.55 -7.90 -10.60
N ILE A 536 32.07 -7.79 -9.35
CA ILE A 536 32.94 -7.83 -8.16
C ILE A 536 33.62 -9.21 -8.06
N ALA A 537 32.91 -10.28 -8.41
CA ALA A 537 33.49 -11.61 -8.47
C ALA A 537 34.59 -11.74 -9.54
N ALA A 538 34.45 -11.06 -10.68
CA ALA A 538 35.48 -11.02 -11.71
C ALA A 538 36.77 -10.40 -11.16
N HIS A 539 36.68 -9.21 -10.55
CA HIS A 539 37.80 -8.51 -9.93
C HIS A 539 38.42 -9.33 -8.78
N LEU A 540 37.59 -9.83 -7.84
CA LEU A 540 38.07 -10.63 -6.71
C LEU A 540 38.82 -11.87 -7.19
N GLY A 541 38.23 -12.63 -8.11
CA GLY A 541 38.86 -13.82 -8.65
C GLY A 541 40.17 -13.51 -9.36
N GLU A 542 40.29 -12.38 -10.07
CA GLU A 542 41.55 -11.98 -10.69
C GLU A 542 42.63 -11.64 -9.66
N VAL A 543 42.29 -10.91 -8.59
CA VAL A 543 43.25 -10.61 -7.53
C VAL A 543 43.68 -11.89 -6.80
N LEU A 544 42.75 -12.81 -6.55
CA LEU A 544 43.05 -14.12 -5.98
C LEU A 544 43.94 -14.95 -6.91
N TRP A 545 43.70 -14.88 -8.21
CA TRP A 545 44.50 -15.56 -9.22
C TRP A 545 45.93 -15.02 -9.25
N ALA A 546 46.08 -13.69 -9.26
CA ALA A 546 47.38 -13.01 -9.25
C ALA A 546 48.16 -13.23 -7.94
N SER A 547 47.46 -13.42 -6.82
CA SER A 547 48.08 -13.70 -5.52
C SER A 547 48.38 -15.19 -5.27
N GLY A 548 48.04 -16.08 -6.21
CA GLY A 548 48.29 -17.52 -6.13
C GLY A 548 47.18 -18.34 -5.49
N ALA A 549 46.12 -17.72 -4.99
CA ALA A 549 44.93 -18.36 -4.43
C ALA A 549 43.95 -18.84 -5.53
N GLN A 550 44.45 -19.56 -6.52
CA GLN A 550 43.71 -19.90 -7.75
C GLN A 550 42.49 -20.80 -7.51
N ASP A 551 42.51 -21.66 -6.49
CA ASP A 551 41.37 -22.52 -6.18
C ASP A 551 40.19 -21.73 -5.60
N GLU A 552 40.49 -20.68 -4.81
CA GLU A 552 39.47 -19.74 -4.33
C GLU A 552 38.91 -18.92 -5.50
N ALA A 553 39.78 -18.43 -6.39
CA ALA A 553 39.38 -17.68 -7.59
C ALA A 553 38.39 -18.49 -8.46
N ARG A 554 38.68 -19.77 -8.71
CA ARG A 554 37.79 -20.65 -9.50
C ARG A 554 36.42 -20.81 -8.85
N ARG A 555 36.35 -20.97 -7.51
CA ARG A 555 35.08 -21.08 -6.79
C ARG A 555 34.26 -19.81 -6.91
N VAL A 556 34.88 -18.65 -6.68
CA VAL A 556 34.23 -17.33 -6.80
C VAL A 556 33.65 -17.14 -8.21
N TRP A 557 34.45 -17.40 -9.25
CA TRP A 557 33.98 -17.29 -10.63
C TRP A 557 32.91 -18.32 -11.01
N GLN A 558 32.98 -19.56 -10.50
CA GLN A 558 31.94 -20.58 -10.73
C GLN A 558 30.61 -20.15 -10.14
N GLU A 559 30.59 -19.66 -8.89
CA GLU A 559 29.37 -19.16 -8.27
C GLU A 559 28.80 -17.94 -9.02
N ALA A 560 29.67 -17.03 -9.45
CA ALA A 560 29.27 -15.87 -10.24
C ALA A 560 28.69 -16.28 -11.60
N ALA A 561 29.33 -17.22 -12.31
CA ALA A 561 28.87 -17.71 -13.61
C ALA A 561 27.55 -18.48 -13.51
N GLN A 562 27.26 -19.13 -12.37
CA GLN A 562 25.95 -19.75 -12.13
C GLN A 562 24.85 -18.70 -11.94
N ARG A 563 25.17 -17.56 -11.30
CA ARG A 563 24.21 -16.46 -11.07
C ARG A 563 23.97 -15.62 -12.33
N ASP A 564 25.04 -15.26 -13.04
CA ASP A 564 24.98 -14.48 -14.29
C ASP A 564 25.93 -15.04 -15.36
N PRO A 565 25.48 -16.03 -16.15
CA PRO A 565 26.30 -16.65 -17.19
C PRO A 565 26.68 -15.72 -18.35
N ARG A 566 26.02 -14.56 -18.47
CA ARG A 566 26.18 -13.64 -19.60
C ARG A 566 26.94 -12.37 -19.23
N ASN A 567 27.39 -12.23 -17.97
CA ASN A 567 28.17 -11.08 -17.54
C ASN A 567 29.45 -10.92 -18.39
N GLU A 568 29.62 -9.72 -18.95
CA GLU A 568 30.71 -9.41 -19.88
C GLU A 568 32.07 -9.40 -19.15
N ALA A 569 32.19 -8.67 -18.05
CA ALA A 569 33.43 -8.53 -17.28
C ALA A 569 33.99 -9.89 -16.81
N LEU A 570 33.12 -10.78 -16.32
CA LEU A 570 33.52 -12.13 -15.92
C LEU A 570 34.03 -12.94 -17.12
N ARG A 571 33.32 -12.91 -18.26
CA ARG A 571 33.72 -13.65 -19.46
C ARG A 571 35.02 -13.13 -20.05
N GLU A 572 35.20 -11.82 -20.08
CA GLU A 572 36.45 -11.19 -20.53
C GLU A 572 37.63 -11.57 -19.64
N THR A 573 37.43 -11.52 -18.31
CA THR A 573 38.46 -11.90 -17.33
C THR A 573 38.89 -13.35 -17.50
N LEU A 574 37.93 -14.29 -17.56
CA LEU A 574 38.21 -15.72 -17.78
C LEU A 574 38.88 -15.97 -19.14
N GLY A 575 38.44 -15.26 -20.18
CA GLY A 575 39.02 -15.32 -21.51
C GLY A 575 40.47 -14.85 -21.54
N ARG A 576 40.77 -13.68 -20.95
CA ARG A 576 42.12 -13.11 -20.86
C ARG A 576 43.06 -13.99 -20.06
N LEU A 577 42.60 -14.53 -18.93
CA LEU A 577 43.39 -15.41 -18.06
C LEU A 577 43.42 -16.87 -18.54
N LYS A 578 42.67 -17.20 -19.61
CA LYS A 578 42.54 -18.55 -20.19
C LYS A 578 42.09 -19.61 -19.17
N VAL A 579 41.18 -19.23 -18.28
CA VAL A 579 40.62 -20.10 -17.25
C VAL A 579 39.35 -20.77 -17.76
N LYS A 580 39.27 -22.09 -17.62
CA LYS A 580 38.03 -22.86 -17.81
C LYS A 580 37.46 -23.21 -16.45
N LEU A 581 36.20 -22.85 -16.22
CA LEU A 581 35.46 -23.13 -14.99
C LEU A 581 34.89 -24.53 -14.96
#